data_AF-A0A3A4ZTA9-F1
#
_entry.id   AF-A0A3A4ZTA9-F1
#
_cell.length_a   1.000
_cell.length_b   1.000
_cell.length_c   1.000
_cell.angle_alpha   90.00
_cell.angle_beta   90.00
_cell.angle_gamma   90.00
#
_symmetry.space_group_name_H-M   'P 1'
#
loop_
_entity.id
_entity.type
_entity.pdbx_description
1 polymer ?
#
loop_
_entity_poly.entity_id
_entity_poly.type
_entity_poly.pdbx_seq_one_letter_code
_entity_poly.pdbx_strand_id
1 'polypeptide(L)'
;MTQSLILEKGPFSKDFAARVVEYYRSVDDGGTYAERKLREWEGDSGIILYQAGRGSDPVGWVVYRPDSSAVEEIVAQTEEKGLRESMMDALVGRESLVSAELLQNDTEKYGWMLRYGFRPTRRFTRDGAGLVKMELSIAVYLKKVRGKPPAKSYPDSEQVIIQKVPPTRSPEELKASLMNVIDSLGGLAKFVKQGESVVIKPNVVADHGFREGKYHGGVVTDLRVVRALIEILLPVAGKITVAEGASINRAETGKLFEHYGYDRLNEMDPEKVELVDLNADSLVRKTVPHGKRMLSREIPVTLDRADVIISMPVMKTHFAALVSLSIKNLQGAIAPLEKYMSHFFGLWQNLINIHHLVKPKLVIVDGLTAQEDFGPVYGTPKTMNLLIGGTNPVAVDATAARIMGFDPLLSPPILFAYMQGLGPVEPDKIQLLGASIDEVRDPFKEAELDVSGGERFLIHDGGACGGCRGYLHYVLNKLRRPDPKHPGINLIDRPFDRRVNVFLGPEAEVEPDPEETNVFLGICQQHQAEGGKHLPGCPPHAEVIMKGLYSLYPDVQRPRYADEHAEDKLEKMLMEVLEEEK
;
A
#
# COMPACT_ATOMS: atom_id res chain seq x y z
N MET A 1 -31.70 14.08 -1.66
CA MET A 1 -30.68 13.86 -0.61
C MET A 1 -31.26 12.86 0.37
N THR A 2 -30.90 11.59 0.27
CA THR A 2 -31.20 10.58 1.29
C THR A 2 -30.50 10.99 2.59
N GLN A 3 -31.21 11.08 3.70
CA GLN A 3 -30.58 11.31 5.01
C GLN A 3 -29.53 10.22 5.23
N SER A 4 -28.30 10.63 5.59
CA SER A 4 -27.22 9.70 5.91
C SER A 4 -27.59 8.90 7.16
N LEU A 5 -27.57 7.57 7.05
CA LEU A 5 -27.79 6.69 8.19
C LEU A 5 -26.67 6.84 9.21
N ILE A 6 -27.02 6.80 10.49
CA ILE A 6 -26.08 6.80 11.60
C ILE A 6 -25.98 5.39 12.14
N LEU A 7 -24.75 4.94 12.40
CA LEU A 7 -24.47 3.68 13.08
C LEU A 7 -24.13 3.93 14.55
N GLU A 8 -24.94 3.39 15.44
CA GLU A 8 -24.75 3.45 16.89
C GLU A 8 -24.59 2.04 17.47
N LYS A 9 -23.80 1.90 18.54
CA LYS A 9 -23.65 0.59 19.18
C LYS A 9 -24.97 0.20 19.86
N GLY A 10 -25.48 -0.98 19.54
CA GLY A 10 -26.75 -1.48 20.04
C GLY A 10 -26.63 -2.85 20.73
N PRO A 11 -27.63 -3.26 21.54
CA PRO A 11 -27.67 -4.58 22.15
C PRO A 11 -28.17 -5.65 21.17
N PHE A 12 -27.74 -6.90 21.38
CA PHE A 12 -28.31 -8.07 20.72
C PHE A 12 -29.78 -8.28 21.15
N SER A 13 -30.69 -7.63 20.45
CA SER A 13 -32.12 -7.65 20.77
C SER A 13 -32.82 -8.91 20.22
N LYS A 14 -33.97 -9.25 20.82
CA LYS A 14 -34.84 -10.32 20.30
C LYS A 14 -35.31 -10.05 18.87
N ASP A 15 -35.52 -8.79 18.51
CA ASP A 15 -35.94 -8.40 17.15
C ASP A 15 -34.83 -8.65 16.13
N PHE A 16 -33.60 -8.23 16.46
CA PHE A 16 -32.42 -8.57 15.65
C PHE A 16 -32.26 -10.09 15.47
N ALA A 17 -32.33 -10.85 16.56
CA ALA A 17 -32.21 -12.31 16.51
C ALA A 17 -33.29 -12.95 15.63
N ALA A 18 -34.54 -12.52 15.78
CA ALA A 18 -35.65 -13.01 14.95
C ALA A 18 -35.43 -12.71 13.46
N ARG A 19 -34.88 -11.53 13.12
CA ARG A 19 -34.59 -11.14 11.73
C ARG A 19 -33.46 -11.95 11.11
N VAL A 20 -32.40 -12.23 11.86
CA VAL A 20 -31.30 -13.10 11.40
C VAL A 20 -31.81 -14.52 11.15
N VAL A 21 -32.60 -15.08 12.07
CA VAL A 21 -33.21 -16.40 11.90
C VAL A 21 -34.11 -16.44 10.67
N GLU A 22 -34.98 -15.44 10.49
CA GLU A 22 -35.85 -15.35 9.32
C GLU A 22 -35.06 -15.32 8.01
N TYR A 23 -34.01 -14.49 7.93
CA TYR A 23 -33.17 -14.38 6.74
C TYR A 23 -32.56 -15.72 6.33
N TYR A 24 -32.02 -16.47 7.29
CA TYR A 24 -31.30 -17.72 6.99
C TYR A 24 -32.21 -18.94 6.78
N ARG A 25 -33.53 -18.86 7.03
CA ARG A 25 -34.46 -19.97 6.77
C ARG A 25 -34.45 -20.45 5.32
N SER A 26 -34.20 -19.55 4.37
CA SER A 26 -34.16 -19.87 2.94
C SER A 26 -32.74 -20.07 2.39
N VAL A 27 -31.70 -19.95 3.23
CA VAL A 27 -30.29 -19.92 2.81
C VAL A 27 -29.49 -21.09 3.39
N ASP A 28 -29.85 -21.57 4.58
CA ASP A 28 -29.19 -22.67 5.28
C ASP A 28 -30.12 -23.90 5.38
N ASP A 29 -29.98 -24.83 4.43
CA ASP A 29 -30.67 -26.13 4.41
C ASP A 29 -30.17 -27.00 5.59
N GLY A 30 -30.74 -26.74 6.76
CA GLY A 30 -30.32 -27.31 8.05
C GLY A 30 -30.72 -26.44 9.23
N GLY A 31 -30.93 -25.13 9.00
CA GLY A 31 -31.56 -24.18 9.94
C GLY A 31 -30.78 -23.89 11.22
N THR A 32 -29.51 -24.28 11.32
CA THR A 32 -28.72 -24.14 12.57
C THR A 32 -27.66 -23.05 12.49
N TYR A 33 -27.35 -22.52 11.30
CA TYR A 33 -26.34 -21.48 11.11
C TYR A 33 -26.66 -20.21 11.89
N ALA A 34 -27.89 -19.68 11.74
CA ALA A 34 -28.33 -18.46 12.42
C ALA A 34 -28.26 -18.58 13.95
N GLU A 35 -28.80 -19.67 14.50
CA GLU A 35 -28.80 -19.91 15.95
C GLU A 35 -27.38 -20.03 16.50
N ARG A 36 -26.47 -20.67 15.76
CA ARG A 36 -25.07 -20.77 16.13
C ARG A 36 -24.39 -19.40 16.10
N LYS A 37 -24.51 -18.63 15.00
CA LYS A 37 -23.92 -17.29 14.89
C LYS A 37 -24.42 -16.34 15.96
N LEU A 38 -25.72 -16.37 16.29
CA LEU A 38 -26.28 -15.54 17.35
C LEU A 38 -25.65 -15.86 18.72
N ARG A 39 -25.47 -17.15 19.07
CA ARG A 39 -24.78 -17.55 20.30
C ARG A 39 -23.31 -17.13 20.31
N GLU A 40 -22.62 -17.27 19.18
CA GLU A 40 -21.23 -16.82 19.05
C GLU A 40 -21.11 -15.31 19.27
N TRP A 41 -21.92 -14.52 18.57
CA TRP A 41 -21.85 -13.06 18.64
C TRP A 41 -22.24 -12.51 20.01
N GLU A 42 -23.26 -13.10 20.67
CA GLU A 42 -23.67 -12.69 22.02
C GLU A 42 -22.58 -12.99 23.07
N GLY A 43 -21.80 -14.06 22.88
CA GLY A 43 -20.71 -14.46 23.76
C GLY A 43 -19.34 -13.81 23.48
N ASP A 44 -19.18 -13.10 22.36
CA ASP A 44 -17.90 -12.58 21.90
C ASP A 44 -17.79 -11.06 22.12
N SER A 45 -16.95 -10.66 23.09
CA SER A 45 -16.69 -9.25 23.41
C SER A 45 -15.95 -8.48 22.31
N GLY A 46 -15.39 -9.19 21.32
CA GLY A 46 -14.77 -8.62 20.13
C GLY A 46 -15.78 -8.24 19.04
N ILE A 47 -17.05 -8.63 19.16
CA ILE A 47 -18.10 -8.27 18.19
C ILE A 47 -18.79 -6.97 18.59
N ILE A 48 -19.07 -6.13 17.59
CA ILE A 48 -19.89 -4.93 17.72
C ILE A 48 -21.16 -5.11 16.89
N LEU A 49 -22.33 -4.98 17.52
CA LEU A 49 -23.59 -4.80 16.81
C LEU A 49 -23.86 -3.30 16.64
N TYR A 50 -23.84 -2.83 15.40
CA TYR A 50 -24.29 -1.50 15.06
C TYR A 50 -25.77 -1.52 14.69
N GLN A 51 -26.56 -0.65 15.32
CA GLN A 51 -27.91 -0.28 14.89
C GLN A 51 -27.81 0.87 13.89
N ALA A 52 -28.39 0.67 12.70
CA ALA A 52 -28.54 1.72 11.71
C ALA A 52 -29.88 2.43 11.94
N GLY A 53 -29.87 3.75 12.08
CA GLY A 53 -31.08 4.53 12.36
C GLY A 53 -31.23 5.77 11.49
N ARG A 54 -32.49 6.19 11.30
CA ARG A 54 -32.89 7.53 10.83
C ARG A 54 -33.49 8.30 12.01
N GLY A 55 -32.65 8.75 12.95
CA GLY A 55 -33.13 9.22 14.26
C GLY A 55 -33.32 8.06 15.24
N SER A 56 -34.43 8.02 15.99
CA SER A 56 -34.66 7.05 17.06
C SER A 56 -35.07 5.65 16.60
N ASP A 57 -35.51 5.50 15.35
CA ASP A 57 -36.03 4.23 14.84
C ASP A 57 -34.93 3.44 14.10
N PRO A 58 -34.58 2.22 14.57
CA PRO A 58 -33.64 1.37 13.86
C PRO A 58 -34.27 0.92 12.53
N VAL A 59 -33.50 0.98 11.45
CA VAL A 59 -33.87 0.52 10.10
C VAL A 59 -33.10 -0.74 9.70
N GLY A 60 -32.12 -1.15 10.50
CA GLY A 60 -31.34 -2.36 10.29
C GLY A 60 -30.18 -2.50 11.27
N TRP A 61 -29.41 -3.56 11.11
CA TRP A 61 -28.25 -3.88 11.94
C TRP A 61 -27.06 -4.34 11.10
N VAL A 62 -25.87 -4.07 11.62
CA VAL A 62 -24.60 -4.58 11.09
C VAL A 62 -23.83 -5.23 12.24
N VAL A 63 -23.51 -6.51 12.11
CA VAL A 63 -22.59 -7.21 13.00
C VAL A 63 -21.18 -7.04 12.42
N TYR A 64 -20.31 -6.42 13.20
CA TYR A 64 -18.96 -6.07 12.76
C TYR A 64 -17.91 -6.54 13.77
N ARG A 65 -16.84 -7.13 13.24
CA ARG A 65 -15.68 -7.61 13.97
C ARG A 65 -14.49 -6.68 13.70
N PRO A 66 -14.08 -5.81 14.64
CA PRO A 66 -13.01 -4.84 14.41
C PRO A 66 -11.60 -5.44 14.31
N ASP A 67 -11.36 -6.61 14.90
CA ASP A 67 -10.03 -7.26 14.94
C ASP A 67 -9.50 -7.73 13.58
N SER A 68 -10.43 -7.93 12.64
CA SER A 68 -10.24 -8.47 11.28
C SER A 68 -10.93 -7.57 10.27
N SER A 69 -11.56 -6.50 10.73
CA SER A 69 -12.30 -5.53 9.93
C SER A 69 -13.39 -6.21 9.08
N ALA A 70 -14.13 -7.15 9.68
CA ALA A 70 -15.06 -8.04 8.98
C ALA A 70 -16.52 -7.75 9.33
N VAL A 71 -17.35 -7.60 8.31
CA VAL A 71 -18.81 -7.66 8.42
C VAL A 71 -19.19 -9.13 8.52
N GLU A 72 -19.66 -9.52 9.69
CA GLU A 72 -20.15 -10.86 9.98
C GLU A 72 -21.60 -11.00 9.52
N GLU A 73 -22.38 -9.91 9.58
CA GLU A 73 -23.75 -9.88 9.07
C GLU A 73 -24.23 -8.44 8.85
N ILE A 74 -25.15 -8.27 7.89
CA ILE A 74 -25.92 -7.06 7.64
C ILE A 74 -27.39 -7.42 7.34
N VAL A 75 -28.31 -6.98 8.20
CA VAL A 75 -29.75 -7.24 8.05
C VAL A 75 -30.52 -5.92 8.08
N ALA A 76 -31.32 -5.67 7.05
CA ALA A 76 -32.25 -4.55 6.98
C ALA A 76 -33.62 -4.97 7.55
N GLN A 77 -34.34 -4.03 8.20
CA GLN A 77 -35.70 -4.29 8.68
C GLN A 77 -36.73 -4.33 7.55
N THR A 78 -36.48 -3.57 6.49
CA THR A 78 -37.36 -3.45 5.32
C THR A 78 -36.59 -3.76 4.05
N GLU A 79 -37.29 -4.12 2.99
CA GLU A 79 -36.73 -4.29 1.65
C GLU A 79 -36.61 -2.95 0.90
N GLU A 80 -36.44 -1.84 1.63
CA GLU A 80 -36.22 -0.54 1.02
C GLU A 80 -34.98 -0.59 0.11
N LYS A 81 -35.18 -0.32 -1.18
CA LYS A 81 -34.10 -0.28 -2.16
C LYS A 81 -33.01 0.71 -1.73
N GLY A 82 -31.76 0.25 -1.65
CA GLY A 82 -30.63 1.10 -1.27
C GLY A 82 -30.34 1.16 0.24
N LEU A 83 -31.17 0.52 1.08
CA LEU A 83 -31.00 0.57 2.54
C LEU A 83 -29.73 -0.16 2.99
N ARG A 84 -29.51 -1.41 2.52
CA ARG A 84 -28.28 -2.17 2.83
C ARG A 84 -27.03 -1.43 2.35
N GLU A 85 -27.09 -0.80 1.17
CA GLU A 85 -26.01 0.02 0.62
C GLU A 85 -25.72 1.24 1.50
N SER A 86 -26.75 1.93 1.97
CA SER A 86 -26.63 3.10 2.84
C SER A 86 -26.04 2.71 4.21
N MET A 87 -26.43 1.55 4.75
CA MET A 87 -25.87 1.00 5.99
C MET A 87 -24.38 0.66 5.81
N MET A 88 -24.02 0.03 4.69
CA MET A 88 -22.62 -0.28 4.37
C MET A 88 -21.81 1.01 4.14
N ASP A 89 -22.36 2.03 3.49
CA ASP A 89 -21.70 3.33 3.32
C ASP A 89 -21.43 4.04 4.65
N ALA A 90 -22.36 3.94 5.60
CA ALA A 90 -22.16 4.43 6.96
C ALA A 90 -21.05 3.66 7.69
N LEU A 91 -20.99 2.33 7.51
CA LEU A 91 -19.92 1.51 8.07
C LEU A 91 -18.56 1.86 7.46
N VAL A 92 -18.45 1.96 6.13
CA VAL A 92 -17.22 2.35 5.42
C VAL A 92 -16.74 3.75 5.83
N GLY A 93 -17.67 4.66 6.15
CA GLY A 93 -17.31 5.98 6.69
C GLY A 93 -16.78 5.93 8.13
N ARG A 94 -17.25 4.97 8.92
CA ARG A 94 -16.88 4.79 10.33
C ARG A 94 -15.66 3.90 10.55
N GLU A 95 -15.46 2.93 9.67
CA GLU A 95 -14.44 1.90 9.77
C GLU A 95 -13.56 1.93 8.51
N SER A 96 -12.25 1.99 8.69
CA SER A 96 -11.31 1.93 7.57
C SER A 96 -11.10 0.50 7.09
N LEU A 97 -11.08 0.29 5.76
CA LEU A 97 -10.85 -1.00 5.10
C LEU A 97 -11.78 -2.14 5.58
N VAL A 98 -12.88 -2.38 4.85
CA VAL A 98 -13.91 -3.35 5.24
C VAL A 98 -13.74 -4.68 4.49
N SER A 99 -13.96 -5.79 5.19
CA SER A 99 -14.13 -7.15 4.65
C SER A 99 -15.48 -7.72 5.09
N ALA A 100 -15.86 -8.88 4.56
CA ALA A 100 -17.10 -9.58 4.88
C ALA A 100 -16.89 -11.09 4.87
N GLU A 101 -17.60 -11.82 5.71
CA GLU A 101 -17.69 -13.28 5.66
C GLU A 101 -19.14 -13.68 5.38
N LEU A 102 -19.36 -14.49 4.35
CA LEU A 102 -20.69 -14.93 3.94
C LEU A 102 -20.75 -16.45 3.89
N LEU A 103 -21.95 -17.02 4.05
CA LEU A 103 -22.22 -18.39 3.61
C LEU A 103 -22.05 -18.52 2.10
N GLN A 104 -21.38 -19.58 1.65
CA GLN A 104 -21.20 -19.84 0.22
C GLN A 104 -22.53 -20.04 -0.51
N ASN A 105 -23.54 -20.59 0.17
CA ASN A 105 -24.88 -20.80 -0.38
C ASN A 105 -25.71 -19.50 -0.45
N ASP A 106 -25.27 -18.41 0.19
CA ASP A 106 -25.94 -17.11 0.17
C ASP A 106 -25.63 -16.34 -1.12
N THR A 107 -26.18 -16.83 -2.24
CA THR A 107 -25.93 -16.27 -3.57
C THR A 107 -26.50 -14.86 -3.75
N GLU A 108 -27.59 -14.52 -3.05
CA GLU A 108 -28.17 -13.17 -3.06
C GLU A 108 -27.21 -12.15 -2.42
N LYS A 109 -26.76 -12.41 -1.20
CA LYS A 109 -25.84 -11.53 -0.48
C LYS A 109 -24.49 -11.47 -1.17
N TYR A 110 -24.00 -12.60 -1.69
CA TYR A 110 -22.80 -12.63 -2.53
C TYR A 110 -22.92 -11.70 -3.75
N GLY A 111 -24.02 -11.81 -4.52
CA GLY A 111 -24.28 -10.96 -5.68
C GLY A 111 -24.42 -9.48 -5.31
N TRP A 112 -25.08 -9.17 -4.19
CA TRP A 112 -25.18 -7.81 -3.67
C TRP A 112 -23.82 -7.23 -3.27
N MET A 113 -23.02 -7.98 -2.52
CA MET A 113 -21.66 -7.59 -2.11
C MET A 113 -20.76 -7.34 -3.33
N LEU A 114 -20.83 -8.18 -4.36
CA LEU A 114 -20.12 -7.97 -5.63
C LEU A 114 -20.49 -6.63 -6.28
N ARG A 115 -21.80 -6.34 -6.41
CA ARG A 115 -22.30 -5.07 -6.97
C ARG A 115 -21.90 -3.86 -6.12
N TYR A 116 -21.88 -3.99 -4.80
CA TYR A 116 -21.40 -2.93 -3.91
C TYR A 116 -19.91 -2.64 -4.09
N GLY A 117 -19.10 -3.65 -4.39
CA GLY A 117 -17.66 -3.52 -4.65
C GLY A 117 -16.76 -4.50 -3.89
N PHE A 118 -17.32 -5.46 -3.15
CA PHE A 118 -16.55 -6.50 -2.48
C PHE A 118 -16.10 -7.59 -3.45
N ARG A 119 -14.95 -8.20 -3.21
CA ARG A 119 -14.39 -9.23 -4.08
C ARG A 119 -14.04 -10.48 -3.29
N PRO A 120 -14.39 -11.68 -3.78
CA PRO A 120 -14.05 -12.91 -3.09
C PRO A 120 -12.54 -13.05 -3.07
N THR A 121 -11.97 -13.27 -1.89
CA THR A 121 -10.52 -13.45 -1.73
C THR A 121 -10.20 -14.86 -1.27
N ARG A 122 -11.05 -15.48 -0.45
CA ARG A 122 -10.83 -16.82 0.09
C ARG A 122 -12.14 -17.57 0.30
N ARG A 123 -12.14 -18.88 0.02
CA ARG A 123 -13.20 -19.82 0.38
C ARG A 123 -12.63 -20.81 1.40
N PHE A 124 -13.40 -21.14 2.43
CA PHE A 124 -12.98 -22.03 3.50
C PHE A 124 -14.20 -22.67 4.18
N THR A 125 -14.00 -23.70 4.97
CA THR A 125 -15.06 -24.33 5.77
C THR A 125 -14.80 -24.06 7.24
N ARG A 126 -15.82 -23.59 7.96
CA ARG A 126 -15.78 -23.42 9.41
C ARG A 126 -17.04 -24.05 10.02
N ASP A 127 -16.84 -24.96 10.97
CA ASP A 127 -17.93 -25.66 11.67
C ASP A 127 -18.95 -26.31 10.72
N GLY A 128 -18.45 -26.98 9.68
CA GLY A 128 -19.27 -27.66 8.67
C GLY A 128 -19.96 -26.74 7.65
N ALA A 129 -19.85 -25.42 7.80
CA ALA A 129 -20.40 -24.45 6.87
C ALA A 129 -19.33 -23.95 5.88
N GLY A 130 -19.64 -24.00 4.59
CA GLY A 130 -18.82 -23.36 3.55
C GLY A 130 -18.98 -21.83 3.63
N LEU A 131 -17.87 -21.13 3.80
CA LEU A 131 -17.81 -19.67 3.90
C LEU A 131 -16.96 -19.06 2.76
N VAL A 132 -17.29 -17.84 2.39
CA VAL A 132 -16.50 -17.00 1.49
C VAL A 132 -16.14 -15.70 2.20
N LYS A 133 -14.83 -15.43 2.28
CA LYS A 133 -14.31 -14.12 2.66
C LYS A 133 -14.27 -13.23 1.44
N MET A 134 -14.81 -12.03 1.60
CA MET A 134 -14.78 -10.99 0.59
C MET A 134 -14.14 -9.73 1.16
N GLU A 135 -13.42 -8.98 0.32
CA GLU A 135 -12.78 -7.74 0.74
C GLU A 135 -13.25 -6.59 -0.16
N LEU A 136 -13.50 -5.42 0.44
CA LEU A 136 -13.89 -4.26 -0.34
C LEU A 136 -12.76 -3.89 -1.30
N SER A 137 -13.10 -3.71 -2.57
CA SER A 137 -12.17 -3.22 -3.58
C SER A 137 -11.53 -1.92 -3.12
N ILE A 138 -10.21 -1.84 -3.22
CA ILE A 138 -9.45 -0.64 -2.89
C ILE A 138 -9.92 0.54 -3.75
N ALA A 139 -10.24 0.32 -5.02
CA ALA A 139 -10.75 1.38 -5.90
C ALA A 139 -12.09 1.92 -5.41
N VAL A 140 -13.00 1.03 -4.97
CA VAL A 140 -14.30 1.42 -4.40
C VAL A 140 -14.12 2.13 -3.06
N TYR A 141 -13.26 1.62 -2.18
CA TYR A 141 -12.94 2.27 -0.92
C TYR A 141 -12.42 3.70 -1.11
N LEU A 142 -11.41 3.88 -1.97
CA LEU A 142 -10.84 5.20 -2.30
C LEU A 142 -11.90 6.18 -2.82
N LYS A 143 -12.83 5.72 -3.68
CA LYS A 143 -13.95 6.53 -4.18
C LYS A 143 -14.93 6.92 -3.06
N LYS A 144 -15.25 5.98 -2.16
CA LYS A 144 -16.24 6.16 -1.08
C LYS A 144 -15.74 7.01 0.08
N VAL A 145 -14.44 7.08 0.33
CA VAL A 145 -13.85 7.88 1.43
C VAL A 145 -13.32 9.24 0.96
N ARG A 146 -13.28 9.50 -0.34
CA ARG A 146 -12.82 10.78 -0.89
C ARG A 146 -13.62 11.95 -0.30
N GLY A 147 -12.90 12.93 0.26
CA GLY A 147 -13.49 14.13 0.86
C GLY A 147 -14.24 13.89 2.18
N LYS A 148 -14.16 12.69 2.76
CA LYS A 148 -14.73 12.38 4.08
C LYS A 148 -13.68 12.59 5.18
N PRO A 149 -14.12 12.89 6.42
CA PRO A 149 -13.24 12.89 7.59
C PRO A 149 -12.66 11.48 7.84
N PRO A 150 -11.58 11.38 8.63
CA PRO A 150 -10.94 10.10 8.87
C PRO A 150 -11.85 9.23 9.76
N ALA A 151 -11.87 7.92 9.50
CA ALA A 151 -12.65 6.97 10.29
C ALA A 151 -12.19 6.96 11.76
N LYS A 152 -10.89 7.16 12.01
CA LYS A 152 -10.32 7.40 13.33
C LYS A 152 -9.65 8.76 13.36
N SER A 153 -10.08 9.63 14.28
CA SER A 153 -9.47 10.95 14.47
C SER A 153 -8.07 10.83 15.07
N TYR A 154 -7.11 11.58 14.52
CA TYR A 154 -5.82 11.80 15.17
C TYR A 154 -5.94 12.92 16.21
N PRO A 155 -5.63 12.69 17.50
CA PRO A 155 -5.94 13.64 18.57
C PRO A 155 -4.93 14.79 18.69
N ASP A 156 -3.68 14.57 18.31
CA ASP A 156 -2.59 15.50 18.57
C ASP A 156 -2.31 16.42 17.37
N SER A 157 -1.38 17.36 17.57
CA SER A 157 -0.75 18.14 16.50
C SER A 157 0.70 17.73 16.35
N GLU A 158 1.21 17.80 15.13
CA GLU A 158 2.57 17.38 14.77
C GLU A 158 3.44 18.56 14.35
N GLN A 159 4.75 18.43 14.54
CA GLN A 159 5.74 19.40 14.08
C GLN A 159 6.49 18.88 12.86
N VAL A 160 6.61 19.72 11.82
CA VAL A 160 7.38 19.40 10.62
C VAL A 160 8.28 20.58 10.29
N ILE A 161 9.59 20.33 10.14
CA ILE A 161 10.55 21.33 9.70
C ILE A 161 10.82 21.21 8.20
N ILE A 162 10.81 22.35 7.51
CA ILE A 162 11.27 22.50 6.13
C ILE A 162 12.60 23.26 6.17
N GLN A 163 13.70 22.53 5.97
CA GLN A 163 15.06 23.08 5.97
C GLN A 163 15.54 23.32 4.54
N LYS A 164 15.84 24.58 4.21
CA LYS A 164 16.57 24.92 2.98
C LYS A 164 18.05 24.58 3.13
N VAL A 165 18.61 23.89 2.15
CA VAL A 165 20.03 23.54 2.10
C VAL A 165 20.72 24.49 1.12
N PRO A 166 21.90 25.05 1.47
CA PRO A 166 22.68 25.82 0.51
C PRO A 166 22.97 25.05 -0.79
N PRO A 167 22.87 25.68 -1.98
CA PRO A 167 23.08 24.99 -3.27
C PRO A 167 24.46 24.37 -3.45
N THR A 168 25.47 24.87 -2.74
CA THR A 168 26.84 24.34 -2.69
C THR A 168 26.91 22.94 -2.08
N ARG A 169 25.99 22.61 -1.16
CA ARG A 169 25.87 21.29 -0.52
C ARG A 169 27.21 20.75 -0.01
N SER A 170 28.02 21.63 0.60
CA SER A 170 29.28 21.21 1.21
C SER A 170 29.02 20.25 2.38
N PRO A 171 29.97 19.39 2.75
CA PRO A 171 29.82 18.50 3.92
C PRO A 171 29.40 19.26 5.19
N GLU A 172 29.98 20.43 5.42
CA GLU A 172 29.68 21.30 6.57
C GLU A 172 28.26 21.85 6.51
N GLU A 173 27.79 22.26 5.33
CA GLU A 173 26.43 22.77 5.12
C GLU A 173 25.37 21.68 5.29
N LEU A 174 25.65 20.46 4.80
CA LEU A 174 24.75 19.32 4.98
C LEU A 174 24.63 18.93 6.45
N LYS A 175 25.77 18.86 7.16
CA LYS A 175 25.81 18.60 8.60
C LYS A 175 25.08 19.69 9.39
N ALA A 176 25.32 20.96 9.09
CA ALA A 176 24.63 22.08 9.73
C ALA A 176 23.12 22.06 9.46
N SER A 177 22.70 21.73 8.23
CA SER A 177 21.28 21.61 7.88
C SER A 177 20.59 20.47 8.63
N LEU A 178 21.25 19.30 8.76
CA LEU A 178 20.76 18.18 9.56
C LEU A 178 20.69 18.51 11.05
N MET A 179 21.71 19.18 11.60
CA MET A 179 21.69 19.66 12.98
C MET A 179 20.52 20.62 13.21
N ASN A 180 20.27 21.56 12.29
CA ASN A 180 19.13 22.47 12.43
C ASN A 180 17.78 21.74 12.40
N VAL A 181 17.63 20.70 11.55
CA VAL A 181 16.46 19.82 11.55
C VAL A 181 16.26 19.15 12.91
N ILE A 182 17.32 18.56 13.46
CA ILE A 182 17.30 17.85 14.74
C ILE A 182 17.01 18.81 15.90
N ASP A 183 17.70 19.95 15.96
CA ASP A 183 17.58 20.94 17.02
C ASP A 183 16.19 21.60 17.04
N SER A 184 15.64 21.92 15.87
CA SER A 184 14.28 22.47 15.76
C SER A 184 13.20 21.50 16.25
N LEU A 185 13.46 20.19 16.19
CA LEU A 185 12.54 19.16 16.67
C LEU A 185 12.81 18.75 18.13
N GLY A 186 13.70 19.45 18.84
CA GLY A 186 13.98 19.26 20.27
C GLY A 186 15.38 18.74 20.59
N GLY A 187 16.29 18.70 19.63
CA GLY A 187 17.70 18.37 19.82
C GLY A 187 18.00 16.87 19.81
N LEU A 188 19.28 16.54 19.60
CA LEU A 188 19.74 15.16 19.41
C LEU A 188 19.39 14.24 20.58
N ALA A 189 19.49 14.73 21.82
CA ALA A 189 19.22 13.96 23.03
C ALA A 189 17.76 13.50 23.18
N LYS A 190 16.81 14.14 22.47
CA LYS A 190 15.41 13.68 22.38
C LYS A 190 15.30 12.38 21.58
N PHE A 191 16.15 12.22 20.57
CA PHE A 191 16.09 11.11 19.62
C PHE A 191 17.03 9.97 19.97
N VAL A 192 18.27 10.27 20.39
CA VAL A 192 19.31 9.27 20.64
C VAL A 192 19.96 9.54 21.99
N LYS A 193 19.95 8.55 22.87
CA LYS A 193 20.65 8.55 24.15
C LYS A 193 22.04 7.93 24.01
N GLN A 194 22.92 8.23 24.96
CA GLN A 194 24.28 7.70 24.99
C GLN A 194 24.27 6.16 24.96
N GLY A 195 24.98 5.58 23.99
CA GLY A 195 25.14 4.14 23.85
C GLY A 195 23.99 3.41 23.14
N GLU A 196 22.90 4.09 22.77
CA GLU A 196 21.80 3.46 22.01
C GLU A 196 22.27 2.98 20.63
N SER A 197 21.65 1.90 20.16
CA SER A 197 21.77 1.42 18.79
C SER A 197 20.86 2.20 17.86
N VAL A 198 21.41 2.73 16.77
CA VAL A 198 20.69 3.56 15.81
C VAL A 198 20.72 2.92 14.43
N VAL A 199 19.54 2.60 13.89
CA VAL A 199 19.41 2.23 12.47
C VAL A 199 19.10 3.48 11.65
N ILE A 200 19.90 3.73 10.62
CA ILE A 200 19.58 4.67 9.55
C ILE A 200 18.99 3.87 8.39
N LYS A 201 17.75 4.15 8.01
CA LYS A 201 17.03 3.51 6.90
C LYS A 201 16.94 4.47 5.71
N PRO A 202 17.97 4.53 4.83
CA PRO A 202 17.88 5.30 3.59
C PRO A 202 16.85 4.68 2.63
N ASN A 203 16.76 5.22 1.42
CA ASN A 203 16.18 4.58 0.24
C ASN A 203 17.34 4.23 -0.71
N VAL A 204 17.67 2.95 -0.86
CA VAL A 204 18.60 2.44 -1.90
C VAL A 204 17.91 1.35 -2.72
N VAL A 205 17.04 1.79 -3.64
CA VAL A 205 16.04 0.92 -4.29
C VAL A 205 16.53 0.20 -5.56
N ALA A 206 17.36 0.86 -6.36
CA ALA A 206 17.80 0.41 -7.68
C ALA A 206 19.02 1.22 -8.18
N ASP A 207 19.67 0.75 -9.23
CA ASP A 207 20.85 1.34 -9.90
C ASP A 207 20.51 2.55 -10.80
N HIS A 208 19.24 2.80 -11.08
CA HIS A 208 18.79 3.85 -12.00
C HIS A 208 19.22 5.28 -11.67
N GLY A 209 19.68 5.56 -10.46
CA GLY A 209 20.22 6.87 -10.05
C GLY A 209 21.62 7.13 -10.58
N PHE A 210 22.29 6.11 -11.11
CA PHE A 210 23.61 6.19 -11.71
C PHE A 210 23.57 5.52 -13.09
N ARG A 211 23.67 6.30 -14.16
CA ARG A 211 23.57 5.81 -15.54
C ARG A 211 24.68 6.42 -16.38
N GLU A 212 25.24 5.61 -17.28
CA GLU A 212 26.29 6.05 -18.22
C GLU A 212 27.53 6.64 -17.51
N GLY A 213 27.91 6.06 -16.37
CA GLY A 213 29.06 6.55 -15.59
C GLY A 213 28.79 7.82 -14.77
N LYS A 214 27.55 8.33 -14.74
CA LYS A 214 27.19 9.58 -14.07
C LYS A 214 26.09 9.37 -13.04
N TYR A 215 26.23 10.02 -11.89
CA TYR A 215 25.18 10.11 -10.88
C TYR A 215 24.18 11.21 -11.24
N HIS A 216 22.89 10.87 -11.31
CA HIS A 216 21.80 11.77 -11.66
C HIS A 216 20.94 12.18 -10.44
N GLY A 217 21.03 11.45 -9.32
CA GLY A 217 20.25 11.72 -8.10
C GLY A 217 18.76 11.35 -8.21
N GLY A 218 17.97 11.69 -7.20
CA GLY A 218 16.50 11.53 -7.21
C GLY A 218 15.96 10.11 -7.07
N VAL A 219 16.80 9.08 -7.23
CA VAL A 219 16.39 7.68 -7.11
C VAL A 219 16.70 7.10 -5.72
N VAL A 220 17.89 7.40 -5.20
CA VAL A 220 18.42 6.93 -3.91
C VAL A 220 18.78 8.10 -3.00
N THR A 221 18.75 7.88 -1.69
CA THR A 221 19.16 8.89 -0.70
C THR A 221 20.61 9.29 -0.98
N ASP A 222 20.90 10.59 -0.95
CA ASP A 222 22.23 11.12 -1.20
C ASP A 222 23.18 10.65 -0.09
N LEU A 223 24.23 9.92 -0.49
CA LEU A 223 25.25 9.36 0.39
C LEU A 223 25.85 10.42 1.33
N ARG A 224 25.97 11.67 0.86
CA ARG A 224 26.57 12.76 1.65
C ARG A 224 25.71 13.14 2.85
N VAL A 225 24.38 13.05 2.71
CA VAL A 225 23.44 13.32 3.82
C VAL A 225 23.51 12.19 4.84
N VAL A 226 23.59 10.94 4.39
CA VAL A 226 23.76 9.78 5.28
C VAL A 226 25.09 9.87 6.04
N ARG A 227 26.19 10.18 5.36
CA ARG A 227 27.50 10.42 5.97
C ARG A 227 27.43 11.53 7.02
N ALA A 228 26.85 12.68 6.70
CA ALA A 228 26.71 13.78 7.64
C ALA A 228 25.88 13.41 8.88
N LEU A 229 24.83 12.59 8.72
CA LEU A 229 24.05 12.08 9.84
C LEU A 229 24.88 11.12 10.72
N ILE A 230 25.66 10.22 10.11
CA ILE A 230 26.57 9.34 10.86
C ILE A 230 27.55 10.17 11.70
N GLU A 231 28.15 11.22 11.13
CA GLU A 231 29.05 12.11 11.90
C GLU A 231 28.40 12.78 13.10
N ILE A 232 27.11 13.14 13.00
CA ILE A 232 26.34 13.72 14.11
C ILE A 232 26.09 12.67 15.21
N LEU A 233 25.86 11.41 14.81
CA LEU A 233 25.49 10.32 15.70
C LEU A 233 26.69 9.65 16.38
N LEU A 234 27.85 9.59 15.74
CA LEU A 234 29.05 8.87 16.23
C LEU A 234 29.47 9.19 17.68
N PRO A 235 29.41 10.45 18.16
CA PRO A 235 29.76 10.78 19.53
C PRO A 235 28.81 10.19 20.59
N VAL A 236 27.55 9.92 20.22
CA VAL A 236 26.49 9.52 21.17
C VAL A 236 26.06 8.07 21.00
N ALA A 237 25.96 7.57 19.77
CA ALA A 237 25.48 6.22 19.49
C ALA A 237 26.52 5.17 19.90
N GLY A 238 26.03 4.04 20.43
CA GLY A 238 26.85 2.86 20.70
C GLY A 238 27.15 2.07 19.43
N LYS A 239 26.17 2.01 18.52
CA LYS A 239 26.23 1.34 17.23
C LYS A 239 25.35 2.10 16.22
N ILE A 240 25.83 2.24 14.98
CA ILE A 240 25.11 2.85 13.87
C ILE A 240 25.03 1.84 12.72
N THR A 241 23.83 1.45 12.34
CA THR A 241 23.60 0.47 11.27
C THR A 241 22.87 1.14 10.13
N VAL A 242 23.49 1.22 8.96
CA VAL A 242 22.82 1.67 7.73
C VAL A 242 22.15 0.44 7.10
N ALA A 243 20.82 0.37 7.19
CA ALA A 243 20.08 -0.82 6.80
C ALA A 243 19.11 -0.51 5.66
N GLU A 244 19.12 -1.33 4.61
CA GLU A 244 18.16 -1.24 3.51
C GLU A 244 17.85 -2.65 2.99
N GLY A 245 16.66 -2.84 2.41
CA GLY A 245 16.37 -3.96 1.54
C GLY A 245 15.91 -3.43 0.19
N ALA A 246 16.76 -3.57 -0.83
CA ALA A 246 16.45 -3.13 -2.18
C ALA A 246 15.21 -3.82 -2.78
N SER A 247 14.76 -3.31 -3.93
CA SER A 247 13.63 -3.89 -4.67
C SER A 247 13.94 -5.35 -5.07
N ILE A 248 12.96 -6.24 -4.90
CA ILE A 248 13.06 -7.70 -5.10
C ILE A 248 13.70 -8.08 -6.46
N ASN A 249 13.56 -7.21 -7.47
CA ASN A 249 13.78 -7.54 -8.88
C ASN A 249 14.77 -6.63 -9.60
N ARG A 250 15.65 -5.95 -8.84
CA ARG A 250 16.59 -4.99 -9.41
C ARG A 250 18.02 -5.45 -9.23
N ALA A 251 18.51 -5.40 -8.01
CA ALA A 251 19.85 -5.84 -7.65
C ALA A 251 19.87 -6.19 -6.16
N GLU A 252 20.80 -7.06 -5.78
CA GLU A 252 21.11 -7.34 -4.38
C GLU A 252 21.49 -6.04 -3.67
N THR A 253 21.05 -5.85 -2.43
CA THR A 253 21.27 -4.60 -1.70
C THR A 253 22.75 -4.32 -1.52
N GLY A 254 23.55 -5.35 -1.21
CA GLY A 254 25.01 -5.22 -1.09
C GLY A 254 25.67 -4.65 -2.35
N LYS A 255 25.28 -5.15 -3.53
CA LYS A 255 25.78 -4.62 -4.82
C LYS A 255 25.37 -3.17 -5.04
N LEU A 256 24.17 -2.77 -4.61
CA LEU A 256 23.75 -1.38 -4.69
C LEU A 256 24.51 -0.50 -3.70
N PHE A 257 24.82 -1.00 -2.50
CA PHE A 257 25.67 -0.26 -1.57
C PHE A 257 27.05 0.02 -2.17
N GLU A 258 27.71 -0.99 -2.73
CA GLU A 258 28.98 -0.83 -3.44
C GLU A 258 28.84 0.15 -4.62
N HIS A 259 27.79 -0.03 -5.44
CA HIS A 259 27.55 0.79 -6.63
C HIS A 259 27.41 2.28 -6.32
N TYR A 260 26.79 2.62 -5.19
CA TYR A 260 26.61 4.00 -4.75
C TYR A 260 27.68 4.46 -3.73
N GLY A 261 28.64 3.60 -3.36
CA GLY A 261 29.72 3.92 -2.42
C GLY A 261 29.31 3.98 -0.94
N TYR A 262 28.16 3.37 -0.60
CA TYR A 262 27.66 3.25 0.78
C TYR A 262 28.50 2.28 1.62
N ASP A 263 29.05 1.24 1.00
CA ASP A 263 29.98 0.28 1.60
C ASP A 263 31.13 0.97 2.36
N ARG A 264 31.62 2.10 1.85
CA ARG A 264 32.67 2.92 2.47
C ARG A 264 32.24 3.71 3.71
N LEU A 265 30.95 3.72 4.09
CA LEU A 265 30.51 4.38 5.32
C LEU A 265 31.07 3.69 6.57
N ASN A 266 31.34 2.38 6.51
CA ASN A 266 31.99 1.62 7.57
C ASN A 266 33.38 2.18 7.93
N GLU A 267 34.10 2.74 6.96
CA GLU A 267 35.44 3.32 7.16
C GLU A 267 35.44 4.54 8.12
N MET A 268 34.28 5.15 8.38
CA MET A 268 34.16 6.28 9.31
C MET A 268 34.46 5.88 10.76
N ASP A 269 34.03 4.68 11.17
CA ASP A 269 34.34 4.06 12.46
C ASP A 269 34.00 2.55 12.36
N PRO A 270 34.98 1.68 12.03
CA PRO A 270 34.72 0.27 11.79
C PRO A 270 34.19 -0.53 12.99
N GLU A 271 34.31 0.02 14.21
CA GLU A 271 33.79 -0.63 15.41
C GLU A 271 32.31 -0.30 15.62
N LYS A 272 31.87 0.89 15.16
CA LYS A 272 30.51 1.39 15.42
C LYS A 272 29.61 1.44 14.20
N VAL A 273 30.12 1.58 12.99
CA VAL A 273 29.32 1.74 11.78
C VAL A 273 29.26 0.44 11.02
N GLU A 274 28.08 0.02 10.56
CA GLU A 274 27.97 -1.14 9.66
C GLU A 274 26.84 -0.96 8.65
N LEU A 275 26.83 -1.83 7.64
CA LEU A 275 25.76 -1.91 6.66
C LEU A 275 25.06 -3.26 6.74
N VAL A 276 23.74 -3.25 6.65
CA VAL A 276 22.92 -4.47 6.70
C VAL A 276 21.99 -4.53 5.49
N ASP A 277 22.02 -5.67 4.80
CA ASP A 277 21.00 -6.03 3.81
C ASP A 277 19.79 -6.66 4.50
N LEU A 278 18.72 -5.88 4.65
CA LEU A 278 17.46 -6.32 5.24
C LEU A 278 16.77 -7.43 4.42
N ASN A 279 17.15 -7.63 3.15
CA ASN A 279 16.62 -8.75 2.38
C ASN A 279 17.22 -10.10 2.78
N ALA A 280 18.39 -10.10 3.44
CA ALA A 280 19.12 -11.29 3.85
C ALA A 280 19.20 -11.43 5.38
N ASP A 281 18.54 -10.52 6.12
CA ASP A 281 18.55 -10.52 7.58
C ASP A 281 17.72 -11.69 8.15
N SER A 282 18.02 -12.07 9.40
CA SER A 282 17.15 -12.94 10.19
C SER A 282 15.82 -12.25 10.46
N LEU A 283 14.76 -13.04 10.52
CA LEU A 283 13.39 -12.52 10.63
C LEU A 283 12.73 -12.93 11.95
N VAL A 284 11.87 -12.05 12.46
CA VAL A 284 10.98 -12.33 13.59
C VAL A 284 9.53 -12.06 13.17
N ARG A 285 8.64 -13.02 13.44
CA ARG A 285 7.20 -12.86 13.17
C ARG A 285 6.55 -12.02 14.26
N LYS A 286 5.82 -10.98 13.86
CA LYS A 286 5.07 -10.08 14.75
C LYS A 286 3.61 -9.99 14.32
N THR A 287 2.72 -9.95 15.31
CA THR A 287 1.28 -9.75 15.06
C THR A 287 1.02 -8.32 14.63
N VAL A 288 0.27 -8.14 13.55
CA VAL A 288 -0.18 -6.82 13.08
C VAL A 288 -1.38 -6.41 13.93
N PRO A 289 -1.34 -5.25 14.62
CA PRO A 289 -2.49 -4.72 15.33
C PRO A 289 -3.71 -4.61 14.41
N HIS A 290 -4.84 -5.19 14.83
CA HIS A 290 -6.11 -5.23 14.08
C HIS A 290 -6.07 -5.95 12.72
N GLY A 291 -5.01 -6.71 12.42
CA GLY A 291 -5.01 -7.80 11.44
C GLY A 291 -5.50 -7.49 10.01
N LYS A 292 -5.54 -6.22 9.61
CA LYS A 292 -6.19 -5.81 8.35
C LYS A 292 -5.41 -6.34 7.16
N ARG A 293 -6.04 -7.17 6.33
CA ARG A 293 -5.44 -7.97 5.23
C ARG A 293 -4.43 -9.03 5.66
N MET A 294 -3.53 -8.73 6.60
CA MET A 294 -2.53 -9.67 7.12
C MET A 294 -2.53 -9.64 8.66
N LEU A 295 -2.63 -10.81 9.29
CA LEU A 295 -2.65 -10.96 10.75
C LEU A 295 -1.28 -10.81 11.39
N SER A 296 -0.23 -11.21 10.68
CA SER A 296 1.16 -11.11 11.14
C SER A 296 2.09 -10.87 9.97
N ARG A 297 3.30 -10.39 10.27
CA ARG A 297 4.37 -10.18 9.30
C ARG A 297 5.72 -10.53 9.90
N GLU A 298 6.64 -10.92 9.04
CA GLU A 298 8.04 -11.12 9.38
C GLU A 298 8.85 -9.83 9.18
N ILE A 299 9.53 -9.41 10.24
CA ILE A 299 10.33 -8.18 10.29
C ILE A 299 11.81 -8.54 10.50
N PRO A 300 12.75 -7.87 9.80
CA PRO A 300 14.17 -8.01 10.05
C PRO A 300 14.55 -7.75 11.51
N VAL A 301 15.34 -8.66 12.10
CA VAL A 301 15.79 -8.58 13.50
C VAL A 301 16.60 -7.31 13.77
N THR A 302 17.34 -6.80 12.77
CA THR A 302 18.06 -5.51 12.86
C THR A 302 17.11 -4.36 13.20
N LEU A 303 15.91 -4.34 12.62
CA LEU A 303 14.92 -3.30 12.90
C LEU A 303 14.16 -3.54 14.21
N ASP A 304 13.88 -4.80 14.55
CA ASP A 304 13.16 -5.15 15.77
C ASP A 304 13.97 -4.84 17.04
N ARG A 305 15.29 -5.01 16.97
CA ARG A 305 16.20 -4.80 18.12
C ARG A 305 16.77 -3.40 18.24
N ALA A 306 16.59 -2.54 17.24
CA ALA A 306 17.12 -1.19 17.26
C ALA A 306 16.42 -0.33 18.33
N ASP A 307 17.19 0.40 19.11
CA ASP A 307 16.63 1.38 20.07
C ASP A 307 16.01 2.58 19.33
N VAL A 308 16.65 2.98 18.22
CA VAL A 308 16.23 4.11 17.40
C VAL A 308 16.29 3.77 15.92
N ILE A 309 15.24 4.11 15.19
CA ILE A 309 15.20 4.03 13.72
C ILE A 309 15.01 5.45 13.16
N ILE A 310 15.90 5.87 12.27
CA ILE A 310 15.80 7.13 11.52
C ILE A 310 15.55 6.80 10.05
N SER A 311 14.37 7.15 9.52
CA SER A 311 14.00 6.89 8.12
C SER A 311 14.39 8.08 7.23
N MET A 312 15.09 7.81 6.15
CA MET A 312 15.58 8.83 5.21
C MET A 312 15.10 8.58 3.77
N PRO A 313 13.80 8.78 3.48
CA PRO A 313 13.27 8.60 2.13
C PRO A 313 13.75 9.71 1.18
N VAL A 314 13.62 9.47 -0.13
CA VAL A 314 13.82 10.52 -1.15
C VAL A 314 12.49 11.18 -1.50
N MET A 315 12.50 12.49 -1.71
CA MET A 315 11.38 13.24 -2.28
C MET A 315 11.17 12.84 -3.74
N LYS A 316 10.20 11.96 -4.03
CA LYS A 316 9.94 11.54 -5.41
C LYS A 316 8.50 11.12 -5.69
N THR A 317 8.06 11.32 -6.92
CA THR A 317 6.80 10.76 -7.44
C THR A 317 6.85 9.23 -7.49
N HIS A 318 5.67 8.64 -7.60
CA HIS A 318 5.51 7.20 -7.82
C HIS A 318 4.26 6.94 -8.65
N PHE A 319 4.40 6.34 -9.83
CA PHE A 319 3.29 6.15 -10.78
C PHE A 319 2.03 5.49 -10.17
N ALA A 320 2.20 4.56 -9.22
CA ALA A 320 1.10 3.87 -8.54
C ALA A 320 0.57 4.56 -7.26
N ALA A 321 1.41 5.32 -6.56
CA ALA A 321 1.15 5.80 -5.20
C ALA A 321 1.08 7.33 -5.11
N LEU A 322 1.18 8.02 -6.26
CA LEU A 322 1.43 9.46 -6.42
C LEU A 322 2.83 9.89 -5.94
N VAL A 323 3.17 9.55 -4.69
CA VAL A 323 4.46 9.88 -4.05
C VAL A 323 5.08 8.65 -3.38
N SER A 324 6.40 8.66 -3.22
CA SER A 324 7.14 7.62 -2.51
C SER A 324 7.27 7.94 -1.01
N LEU A 325 8.13 8.91 -0.66
CA LEU A 325 8.27 9.49 0.69
C LEU A 325 8.36 8.45 1.83
N SER A 326 8.02 8.82 3.06
CA SER A 326 8.35 8.06 4.27
C SER A 326 7.47 6.84 4.48
N ILE A 327 6.17 6.93 4.20
CA ILE A 327 5.24 5.82 4.42
C ILE A 327 5.66 4.63 3.53
N LYS A 328 5.93 4.89 2.25
CA LYS A 328 6.32 3.86 1.29
C LYS A 328 7.76 3.39 1.46
N ASN A 329 8.66 4.20 2.04
CA ASN A 329 10.06 3.82 2.25
C ASN A 329 10.22 2.57 3.13
N LEU A 330 9.28 2.34 4.06
CA LEU A 330 9.29 1.13 4.89
C LEU A 330 8.91 -0.14 4.13
N GLN A 331 8.46 -0.06 2.86
CA GLN A 331 8.41 -1.24 2.01
C GLN A 331 9.79 -1.87 1.83
N GLY A 332 10.87 -1.07 1.85
CA GLY A 332 12.25 -1.56 1.83
C GLY A 332 12.70 -2.19 3.16
N ALA A 333 11.94 -2.01 4.23
CA ALA A 333 12.27 -2.44 5.59
C ALA A 333 11.80 -3.87 5.93
N ILE A 334 11.31 -4.63 4.94
CA ILE A 334 10.78 -5.98 5.11
C ILE A 334 11.41 -6.95 4.10
N ALA A 335 11.36 -8.24 4.40
CA ALA A 335 11.97 -9.29 3.57
C ALA A 335 11.34 -9.41 2.17
N PRO A 336 12.02 -10.04 1.19
CA PRO A 336 11.50 -10.16 -0.18
C PRO A 336 10.14 -10.82 -0.28
N LEU A 337 9.89 -11.93 0.44
CA LEU A 337 8.58 -12.59 0.44
C LEU A 337 7.48 -11.67 1.00
N GLU A 338 7.77 -10.96 2.08
CA GLU A 338 6.87 -9.98 2.69
C GLU A 338 6.55 -8.83 1.73
N LYS A 339 7.53 -8.35 0.95
CA LYS A 339 7.32 -7.33 -0.08
C LYS A 339 6.40 -7.85 -1.19
N TYR A 340 6.61 -9.10 -1.61
CA TYR A 340 5.79 -9.78 -2.61
C TYR A 340 4.35 -9.98 -2.12
N MET A 341 4.17 -10.53 -0.91
CA MET A 341 2.88 -10.71 -0.24
C MET A 341 2.09 -9.40 -0.10
N SER A 342 2.77 -8.28 0.13
CA SER A 342 2.12 -6.97 0.19
C SER A 342 1.35 -6.66 -1.11
N HIS A 343 1.90 -7.02 -2.27
CA HIS A 343 1.23 -6.88 -3.56
C HIS A 343 0.12 -7.89 -3.76
N PHE A 344 0.18 -9.08 -3.15
CA PHE A 344 -0.88 -10.07 -3.26
C PHE A 344 -2.09 -9.74 -2.39
N PHE A 345 -1.88 -9.30 -1.15
CA PHE A 345 -2.93 -9.09 -0.15
C PHE A 345 -3.38 -7.63 -0.01
N GLY A 346 -3.04 -6.75 -0.96
CA GLY A 346 -3.43 -5.34 -0.93
C GLY A 346 -2.34 -4.43 -0.39
N LEU A 347 -1.59 -3.82 -1.31
CA LEU A 347 -0.37 -3.08 -1.03
C LEU A 347 -0.57 -1.93 -0.05
N TRP A 348 -1.61 -1.12 -0.26
CA TRP A 348 -1.77 0.13 0.50
C TRP A 348 -2.03 -0.12 1.98
N GLN A 349 -2.88 -1.09 2.33
CA GLN A 349 -3.05 -1.46 3.74
C GLN A 349 -1.79 -2.09 4.31
N ASN A 350 -1.08 -2.93 3.53
CA ASN A 350 0.11 -3.59 4.03
C ASN A 350 1.27 -2.62 4.31
N LEU A 351 1.34 -1.48 3.62
CA LEU A 351 2.23 -0.39 4.02
C LEU A 351 1.89 0.11 5.43
N ILE A 352 0.60 0.30 5.74
CA ILE A 352 0.17 0.73 7.08
C ILE A 352 0.48 -0.32 8.14
N ASN A 353 0.30 -1.60 7.81
CA ASN A 353 0.66 -2.70 8.70
C ASN A 353 2.15 -2.68 9.06
N ILE A 354 3.04 -2.29 8.15
CA ILE A 354 4.48 -2.14 8.45
C ILE A 354 4.71 -1.03 9.48
N HIS A 355 4.02 0.11 9.37
CA HIS A 355 4.17 1.22 10.33
C HIS A 355 3.69 0.90 11.74
N HIS A 356 2.84 -0.12 11.90
CA HIS A 356 2.53 -0.64 13.23
C HIS A 356 3.69 -1.43 13.86
N LEU A 357 4.56 -2.02 13.04
CA LEU A 357 5.62 -2.94 13.47
C LEU A 357 7.00 -2.30 13.48
N VAL A 358 7.28 -1.44 12.50
CA VAL A 358 8.53 -0.68 12.34
C VAL A 358 8.20 0.80 12.54
N LYS A 359 8.74 1.40 13.62
CA LYS A 359 8.39 2.76 14.05
C LYS A 359 9.61 3.67 14.00
N PRO A 360 9.85 4.37 12.88
CA PRO A 360 10.85 5.43 12.85
C PRO A 360 10.58 6.47 13.93
N LYS A 361 11.62 6.79 14.71
CA LYS A 361 11.57 7.84 15.73
C LYS A 361 11.76 9.23 15.12
N LEU A 362 12.41 9.28 13.96
CA LEU A 362 12.65 10.48 13.19
C LEU A 362 12.58 10.14 11.70
N VAL A 363 11.93 11.00 10.92
CA VAL A 363 11.89 10.95 9.46
C VAL A 363 12.59 12.19 8.92
N ILE A 364 13.50 12.00 7.97
CA ILE A 364 14.18 13.09 7.25
C ILE A 364 14.10 12.81 5.76
N VAL A 365 13.17 13.48 5.06
CA VAL A 365 13.07 13.38 3.59
C VAL A 365 14.24 14.11 2.96
N ASP A 366 15.02 13.38 2.18
CA ASP A 366 16.05 13.92 1.29
C ASP A 366 15.40 14.50 0.03
N GLY A 367 15.36 15.83 -0.02
CA GLY A 367 14.97 16.62 -1.18
C GLY A 367 16.14 17.42 -1.74
N LEU A 368 17.39 16.98 -1.62
CA LEU A 368 18.49 17.68 -2.29
C LEU A 368 18.28 17.64 -3.81
N THR A 369 18.22 16.41 -4.32
CA THR A 369 17.78 16.09 -5.68
C THR A 369 16.61 15.12 -5.55
N ALA A 370 15.42 15.62 -5.83
CA ALA A 370 14.16 14.90 -5.90
C ALA A 370 13.96 14.22 -7.26
N GLN A 371 12.81 13.56 -7.48
CA GLN A 371 12.44 13.00 -8.78
C GLN A 371 10.94 13.20 -9.10
N GLU A 372 10.63 13.65 -10.31
CA GLU A 372 9.27 13.81 -10.84
C GLU A 372 8.99 12.90 -12.05
N ASP A 373 7.79 12.99 -12.64
CA ASP A 373 7.33 12.17 -13.77
C ASP A 373 7.21 10.68 -13.39
N PHE A 374 7.66 9.75 -14.24
CA PHE A 374 7.52 8.30 -14.11
C PHE A 374 8.44 7.66 -13.05
N GLY A 375 8.41 8.20 -11.82
CA GLY A 375 9.04 7.59 -10.64
C GLY A 375 8.40 6.25 -10.25
N PRO A 376 9.09 5.38 -9.49
CA PRO A 376 10.13 5.76 -8.52
C PRO A 376 11.58 5.54 -8.96
N VAL A 377 11.80 5.12 -10.22
CA VAL A 377 13.15 4.85 -10.77
C VAL A 377 13.39 5.36 -12.19
N TYR A 378 12.34 5.65 -12.96
CA TYR A 378 12.44 6.14 -14.34
C TYR A 378 12.06 7.62 -14.50
N GLY A 379 11.83 8.32 -13.39
CA GLY A 379 11.47 9.73 -13.41
C GLY A 379 12.65 10.67 -13.71
N THR A 380 12.35 11.96 -13.79
CA THR A 380 13.31 13.03 -14.07
C THR A 380 13.83 13.64 -12.76
N PRO A 381 15.15 13.77 -12.57
CA PRO A 381 15.70 14.45 -11.40
C PRO A 381 15.27 15.92 -11.32
N LYS A 382 14.92 16.38 -10.11
CA LYS A 382 14.50 17.76 -9.84
C LYS A 382 15.23 18.29 -8.62
N THR A 383 15.97 19.39 -8.77
CA THR A 383 16.72 19.98 -7.65
C THR A 383 15.78 20.80 -6.77
N MET A 384 15.65 20.43 -5.49
CA MET A 384 14.85 21.18 -4.52
C MET A 384 15.73 21.82 -3.43
N ASN A 385 16.89 21.25 -3.12
CA ASN A 385 17.76 21.70 -2.02
C ASN A 385 17.03 21.77 -0.66
N LEU A 386 16.23 20.75 -0.34
CA LEU A 386 15.47 20.70 0.91
C LEU A 386 15.80 19.46 1.72
N LEU A 387 15.70 19.59 3.04
CA LEU A 387 15.45 18.48 3.95
C LEU A 387 14.11 18.73 4.64
N ILE A 388 13.27 17.71 4.77
CA ILE A 388 12.00 17.82 5.52
C ILE A 388 12.05 16.84 6.69
N GLY A 389 11.93 17.34 7.91
CA GLY A 389 12.08 16.55 9.12
C GLY A 389 10.81 16.52 9.97
N GLY A 390 10.56 15.42 10.65
CA GLY A 390 9.49 15.32 11.65
C GLY A 390 9.43 13.94 12.32
N THR A 391 8.57 13.82 13.33
CA THR A 391 8.38 12.57 14.10
C THR A 391 7.21 11.71 13.60
N ASN A 392 6.33 12.29 12.78
CA ASN A 392 5.17 11.59 12.24
C ASN A 392 5.25 11.48 10.71
N PRO A 393 5.30 10.26 10.16
CA PRO A 393 5.44 10.05 8.72
C PRO A 393 4.25 10.60 7.92
N VAL A 394 3.04 10.62 8.48
CA VAL A 394 1.86 11.15 7.79
C VAL A 394 1.96 12.67 7.65
N ALA A 395 2.34 13.37 8.73
CA ALA A 395 2.50 14.83 8.71
C ALA A 395 3.66 15.25 7.79
N VAL A 396 4.77 14.53 7.82
CA VAL A 396 5.93 14.75 6.96
C VAL A 396 5.59 14.50 5.50
N ASP A 397 4.95 13.38 5.17
CA ASP A 397 4.57 13.06 3.80
C ASP A 397 3.50 14.02 3.27
N ALA A 398 2.56 14.44 4.10
CA ALA A 398 1.55 15.42 3.71
C ALA A 398 2.15 16.80 3.42
N THR A 399 3.16 17.21 4.19
CA THR A 399 3.91 18.46 3.97
C THR A 399 4.74 18.37 2.68
N ALA A 400 5.48 17.28 2.49
CA ALA A 400 6.27 17.06 1.27
C ALA A 400 5.38 16.99 0.01
N ALA A 401 4.24 16.30 0.07
CA ALA A 401 3.29 16.25 -1.04
C ALA A 401 2.79 17.64 -1.46
N ARG A 402 2.51 18.53 -0.50
CA ARG A 402 2.10 19.92 -0.80
C ARG A 402 3.20 20.74 -1.45
N ILE A 403 4.44 20.59 -1.00
CA ILE A 403 5.62 21.22 -1.62
C ILE A 403 5.77 20.73 -3.06
N MET A 404 5.54 19.44 -3.31
CA MET A 404 5.51 18.83 -4.64
C MET A 404 4.27 19.23 -5.47
N GLY A 405 3.35 20.01 -4.92
CA GLY A 405 2.15 20.49 -5.63
C GLY A 405 0.96 19.53 -5.63
N PHE A 406 0.99 18.45 -4.86
CA PHE A 406 -0.07 17.45 -4.78
C PHE A 406 -0.99 17.64 -3.57
N ASP A 407 -2.25 17.23 -3.71
CA ASP A 407 -3.13 16.98 -2.56
C ASP A 407 -2.68 15.69 -1.86
N PRO A 408 -2.28 15.73 -0.58
CA PRO A 408 -1.83 14.56 0.15
C PRO A 408 -2.88 13.44 0.20
N LEU A 409 -4.18 13.75 0.18
CA LEU A 409 -5.25 12.75 0.22
C LEU A 409 -5.44 11.99 -1.09
N LEU A 410 -4.80 12.41 -2.18
CA LEU A 410 -4.76 11.65 -3.44
C LEU A 410 -3.74 10.50 -3.39
N SER A 411 -2.77 10.55 -2.48
CA SER A 411 -1.81 9.46 -2.26
C SER A 411 -2.46 8.35 -1.44
N PRO A 412 -2.66 7.12 -2.00
CA PRO A 412 -3.28 6.04 -1.24
C PRO A 412 -2.55 5.70 0.07
N PRO A 413 -1.21 5.64 0.15
CA PRO A 413 -0.53 5.43 1.43
C PRO A 413 -0.86 6.49 2.49
N ILE A 414 -0.85 7.78 2.14
CA ILE A 414 -1.17 8.87 3.07
C ILE A 414 -2.63 8.79 3.51
N LEU A 415 -3.55 8.62 2.56
CA LEU A 415 -4.99 8.50 2.84
C LEU A 415 -5.29 7.32 3.76
N PHE A 416 -4.68 6.15 3.53
CA PHE A 416 -4.90 4.97 4.37
C PHE A 416 -4.40 5.17 5.80
N ALA A 417 -3.26 5.83 5.98
CA ALA A 417 -2.72 6.16 7.30
C ALA A 417 -3.61 7.19 8.01
N TYR A 418 -4.04 8.23 7.29
CA TYR A 418 -4.94 9.27 7.78
C TYR A 418 -6.29 8.70 8.22
N MET A 419 -6.94 7.89 7.37
CA MET A 419 -8.22 7.24 7.69
C MET A 419 -8.13 6.32 8.93
N GLN A 420 -6.93 5.83 9.25
CA GLN A 420 -6.67 4.99 10.42
C GLN A 420 -6.20 5.77 11.66
N GLY A 421 -6.11 7.10 11.57
CA GLY A 421 -5.73 7.96 12.69
C GLY A 421 -4.27 7.85 13.07
N LEU A 422 -3.36 7.56 12.12
CA LEU A 422 -1.92 7.45 12.39
C LEU A 422 -1.18 8.79 12.34
N GLY A 423 -1.80 9.82 11.80
CA GLY A 423 -1.28 11.17 11.81
C GLY A 423 -2.20 12.13 11.07
N PRO A 424 -2.00 13.43 11.25
CA PRO A 424 -2.84 14.45 10.66
C PRO A 424 -2.43 14.74 9.22
N VAL A 425 -3.38 15.19 8.41
CA VAL A 425 -3.08 15.89 7.15
C VAL A 425 -3.52 17.35 7.22
N GLU A 426 -4.40 17.70 8.15
CA GLU A 426 -5.01 19.01 8.26
C GLU A 426 -3.95 20.07 8.59
N PRO A 427 -3.89 21.21 7.87
CA PRO A 427 -2.85 22.22 8.07
C PRO A 427 -2.80 22.79 9.50
N ASP A 428 -3.95 22.90 10.18
CA ASP A 428 -4.05 23.40 11.56
C ASP A 428 -3.51 22.41 12.61
N LYS A 429 -3.35 21.13 12.23
CA LYS A 429 -2.70 20.10 13.06
C LYS A 429 -1.23 19.86 12.71
N ILE A 430 -0.68 20.61 11.76
CA ILE A 430 0.73 20.52 11.37
C ILE A 430 1.40 21.87 11.59
N GLN A 431 2.16 21.99 12.67
CA GLN A 431 2.99 23.16 12.93
C GLN A 431 4.25 23.10 12.06
N LEU A 432 4.35 24.02 11.11
CA LEU A 432 5.52 24.17 10.27
C LEU A 432 6.63 24.97 10.98
N LEU A 433 7.85 24.45 10.92
CA LEU A 433 9.09 25.08 11.37
C LEU A 433 10.00 25.34 10.17
N GLY A 434 10.84 26.38 10.23
CA GLY A 434 11.73 26.74 9.12
C GLY A 434 11.00 27.47 7.99
N ALA A 435 11.24 27.09 6.74
CA ALA A 435 10.60 27.70 5.58
C ALA A 435 9.10 27.37 5.50
N SER A 436 8.32 28.24 4.87
CA SER A 436 6.91 27.95 4.58
C SER A 436 6.76 27.06 3.35
N ILE A 437 5.63 26.36 3.20
CA ILE A 437 5.35 25.58 1.97
C ILE A 437 5.35 26.49 0.75
N ASP A 438 4.68 27.65 0.81
CA ASP A 438 4.56 28.57 -0.33
C ASP A 438 5.91 29.10 -0.82
N GLU A 439 6.87 29.26 0.09
CA GLU A 439 8.23 29.71 -0.24
C GLU A 439 9.01 28.68 -1.06
N VAL A 440 8.81 27.39 -0.80
CA VAL A 440 9.61 26.31 -1.40
C VAL A 440 8.82 25.41 -2.36
N ARG A 441 7.53 25.72 -2.57
CA ARG A 441 6.65 24.95 -3.45
C ARG A 441 7.14 25.04 -4.88
N ASP A 442 7.42 23.89 -5.47
CA ASP A 442 7.75 23.75 -6.88
C ASP A 442 7.01 22.50 -7.41
N PRO A 443 5.85 22.66 -8.06
CA PRO A 443 4.99 21.54 -8.47
C PRO A 443 5.71 20.50 -9.32
N PHE A 444 5.51 19.22 -9.02
CA PHE A 444 6.13 18.11 -9.72
C PHE A 444 5.24 17.68 -10.88
N LYS A 445 5.86 17.27 -11.99
CA LYS A 445 5.15 16.58 -13.06
C LYS A 445 4.65 15.21 -12.58
N GLU A 446 3.36 14.93 -12.73
CA GLU A 446 2.79 13.61 -12.46
C GLU A 446 3.11 12.63 -13.61
N ALA A 447 3.14 11.33 -13.31
CA ALA A 447 3.31 10.28 -14.30
C ALA A 447 2.08 10.20 -15.23
N GLU A 448 2.29 10.27 -16.54
CA GLU A 448 1.23 10.03 -17.52
C GLU A 448 1.01 8.52 -17.70
N LEU A 449 -0.22 8.04 -17.46
CA LEU A 449 -0.57 6.64 -17.55
C LEU A 449 -1.45 6.38 -18.79
N ASP A 450 -0.86 5.78 -19.81
CA ASP A 450 -1.57 5.31 -20.99
C ASP A 450 -1.88 3.81 -20.88
N VAL A 451 -3.15 3.49 -20.63
CA VAL A 451 -3.70 2.12 -20.59
C VAL A 451 -4.54 1.77 -21.83
N SER A 452 -4.33 2.46 -22.95
CA SER A 452 -4.98 2.13 -24.22
C SER A 452 -4.48 0.80 -24.80
N GLY A 453 -5.42 0.07 -25.40
CA GLY A 453 -5.18 -1.17 -26.11
C GLY A 453 -4.68 -0.98 -27.55
N GLY A 454 -4.54 -2.09 -28.26
CA GLY A 454 -4.32 -2.13 -29.72
C GLY A 454 -5.57 -2.56 -30.48
N GLU A 455 -5.45 -2.82 -31.78
CA GLU A 455 -6.62 -3.11 -32.65
C GLU A 455 -7.46 -4.32 -32.19
N ARG A 456 -6.80 -5.43 -31.83
CA ARG A 456 -7.45 -6.65 -31.31
C ARG A 456 -7.08 -6.97 -29.87
N PHE A 457 -6.50 -6.00 -29.18
CA PHE A 457 -6.06 -6.11 -27.79
C PHE A 457 -6.76 -5.02 -26.97
N LEU A 458 -7.94 -5.34 -26.44
CA LEU A 458 -8.82 -4.37 -25.79
C LEU A 458 -8.57 -4.32 -24.29
N ILE A 459 -8.57 -3.12 -23.73
CA ILE A 459 -8.46 -2.87 -22.29
C ILE A 459 -9.81 -2.36 -21.79
N HIS A 460 -10.38 -3.05 -20.79
CA HIS A 460 -11.66 -2.71 -20.16
C HIS A 460 -11.41 -2.18 -18.75
N ASP A 461 -11.21 -0.87 -18.64
CA ASP A 461 -10.93 -0.19 -17.37
C ASP A 461 -12.21 0.21 -16.64
N GLY A 462 -12.76 -0.72 -15.87
CA GLY A 462 -13.93 -0.51 -15.02
C GLY A 462 -13.60 0.21 -13.71
N GLY A 463 -12.98 1.38 -13.80
CA GLY A 463 -12.66 2.21 -12.63
C GLY A 463 -11.51 1.65 -11.78
N ALA A 464 -10.47 1.11 -12.41
CA ALA A 464 -9.29 0.63 -11.69
C ALA A 464 -8.56 1.73 -10.91
N CYS A 465 -7.90 1.37 -9.81
CA CYS A 465 -7.07 2.33 -9.06
C CYS A 465 -5.76 2.63 -9.80
N GLY A 466 -5.10 3.74 -9.45
CA GLY A 466 -3.81 4.16 -10.03
C GLY A 466 -2.71 3.10 -9.93
N GLY A 467 -2.79 2.23 -8.91
CA GLY A 467 -1.91 1.05 -8.80
C GLY A 467 -2.02 0.11 -10.00
N CYS A 468 -3.20 -0.44 -10.27
CA CYS A 468 -3.39 -1.39 -11.37
C CYS A 468 -3.11 -0.72 -12.73
N ARG A 469 -3.56 0.52 -12.93
CA ARG A 469 -3.31 1.29 -14.17
C ARG A 469 -1.82 1.50 -14.41
N GLY A 470 -1.09 1.90 -13.39
CA GLY A 470 0.33 2.20 -13.50
C GLY A 470 1.19 0.97 -13.81
N TYR A 471 0.93 -0.15 -13.14
CA TYR A 471 1.61 -1.41 -13.44
C TYR A 471 1.23 -1.98 -14.82
N LEU A 472 -0.05 -1.85 -15.23
CA LEU A 472 -0.47 -2.25 -16.58
C LEU A 472 0.18 -1.36 -17.65
N HIS A 473 0.16 -0.03 -17.48
CA HIS A 473 0.81 0.92 -18.38
C HIS A 473 2.28 0.55 -18.62
N TYR A 474 3.01 0.23 -17.55
CA TYR A 474 4.40 -0.20 -17.66
C TYR A 474 4.58 -1.39 -18.62
N VAL A 475 3.71 -2.40 -18.53
CA VAL A 475 3.76 -3.59 -19.39
C VAL A 475 3.30 -3.29 -20.82
N LEU A 476 2.22 -2.52 -20.98
CA LEU A 476 1.72 -2.13 -22.31
C LEU A 476 2.77 -1.32 -23.08
N ASN A 477 3.52 -0.45 -22.41
CA ASN A 477 4.62 0.28 -23.03
C ASN A 477 5.71 -0.66 -23.61
N LYS A 478 5.89 -1.87 -23.05
CA LYS A 478 6.79 -2.88 -23.62
C LYS A 478 6.20 -3.60 -24.83
N LEU A 479 4.87 -3.64 -24.96
CA LEU A 479 4.16 -4.16 -26.13
C LEU A 479 4.02 -3.11 -27.24
N ARG A 480 4.19 -1.83 -26.94
CA ARG A 480 4.25 -0.72 -27.92
C ARG A 480 5.63 -0.59 -28.56
N ARG A 481 6.14 -1.70 -29.10
CA ARG A 481 7.38 -1.78 -29.87
C ARG A 481 7.14 -2.57 -31.16
N PRO A 482 7.97 -2.38 -32.20
CA PRO A 482 7.81 -3.08 -33.47
C PRO A 482 7.67 -4.60 -33.30
N ASP A 483 6.73 -5.20 -34.02
CA ASP A 483 6.54 -6.65 -34.05
C ASP A 483 7.64 -7.31 -34.92
N PRO A 484 8.46 -8.23 -34.36
CA PRO A 484 9.49 -8.93 -35.14
C PRO A 484 8.97 -9.76 -36.31
N LYS A 485 7.71 -10.22 -36.26
CA LYS A 485 7.08 -11.06 -37.30
C LYS A 485 6.20 -10.29 -38.27
N HIS A 486 5.71 -9.12 -37.87
CA HIS A 486 4.82 -8.31 -38.69
C HIS A 486 5.41 -6.90 -38.86
N PRO A 487 6.33 -6.71 -39.82
CA PRO A 487 6.94 -5.41 -40.06
C PRO A 487 5.87 -4.34 -40.35
N GLY A 488 5.99 -3.19 -39.68
CA GLY A 488 5.08 -2.05 -39.86
C GLY A 488 3.99 -1.90 -38.79
N ILE A 489 3.85 -2.85 -37.86
CA ILE A 489 2.96 -2.74 -36.70
C ILE A 489 3.72 -2.95 -35.39
N ASN A 490 3.11 -2.56 -34.27
CA ASN A 490 3.63 -2.86 -32.93
C ASN A 490 3.09 -4.21 -32.43
N LEU A 491 3.75 -4.82 -31.42
CA LEU A 491 3.28 -6.07 -30.82
C LEU A 491 1.84 -5.97 -30.30
N ILE A 492 1.48 -4.84 -29.68
CA ILE A 492 0.12 -4.63 -29.15
C ILE A 492 -0.97 -4.67 -30.24
N ASP A 493 -0.61 -4.42 -31.50
CA ASP A 493 -1.50 -4.41 -32.66
C ASP A 493 -1.46 -5.72 -33.45
N ARG A 494 -0.76 -6.73 -32.94
CA ARG A 494 -0.64 -8.04 -33.60
C ARG A 494 -2.05 -8.62 -33.84
N PRO A 495 -2.31 -9.16 -35.05
CA PRO A 495 -3.58 -9.83 -35.31
C PRO A 495 -3.70 -11.08 -34.44
N PHE A 496 -4.83 -11.20 -33.74
CA PHE A 496 -5.24 -12.40 -33.02
C PHE A 496 -6.52 -12.98 -33.65
N ASP A 497 -6.60 -14.31 -33.73
CA ASP A 497 -7.80 -15.02 -34.22
C ASP A 497 -9.02 -14.68 -33.37
N ARG A 498 -8.83 -14.68 -32.04
CA ARG A 498 -9.78 -14.22 -31.04
C ARG A 498 -9.32 -12.87 -30.49
N ARG A 499 -10.23 -11.92 -30.26
CA ARG A 499 -9.85 -10.68 -29.58
C ARG A 499 -9.32 -11.00 -28.19
N VAL A 500 -8.34 -10.23 -27.74
CA VAL A 500 -7.81 -10.27 -26.39
C VAL A 500 -8.49 -9.17 -25.59
N ASN A 501 -9.09 -9.51 -24.46
CA ASN A 501 -9.74 -8.58 -23.55
C ASN A 501 -9.04 -8.61 -22.20
N VAL A 502 -8.52 -7.46 -21.76
CA VAL A 502 -7.91 -7.30 -20.44
C VAL A 502 -8.84 -6.48 -19.56
N PHE A 503 -9.45 -7.10 -18.56
CA PHE A 503 -10.35 -6.46 -17.63
C PHE A 503 -9.61 -6.04 -16.37
N LEU A 504 -9.88 -4.82 -15.88
CA LEU A 504 -9.33 -4.31 -14.62
C LEU A 504 -10.32 -3.39 -13.93
N GLY A 505 -10.15 -3.25 -12.61
CA GLY A 505 -11.05 -2.45 -11.79
C GLY A 505 -12.27 -3.23 -11.31
N PRO A 506 -13.08 -2.66 -10.42
CA PRO A 506 -14.25 -3.34 -9.86
C PRO A 506 -15.45 -3.35 -10.82
N GLU A 507 -15.63 -2.33 -11.65
CA GLU A 507 -16.80 -2.24 -12.51
C GLU A 507 -16.58 -3.11 -13.77
N ALA A 508 -17.64 -3.65 -14.36
CA ALA A 508 -17.58 -4.34 -15.64
C ALA A 508 -18.63 -3.71 -16.54
N GLU A 509 -18.18 -2.84 -17.46
CA GLU A 509 -19.06 -2.20 -18.44
C GLU A 509 -19.43 -3.16 -19.58
N VAL A 510 -18.58 -4.16 -19.81
CA VAL A 510 -18.71 -5.18 -20.84
C VAL A 510 -18.65 -6.55 -20.16
N GLU A 511 -19.62 -7.41 -20.47
CA GLU A 511 -19.58 -8.80 -20.03
C GLU A 511 -18.50 -9.57 -20.81
N PRO A 512 -17.63 -10.35 -20.14
CA PRO A 512 -16.62 -11.14 -20.84
C PRO A 512 -17.26 -12.16 -21.80
N ASP A 513 -16.87 -12.11 -23.07
CA ASP A 513 -17.29 -13.08 -24.07
C ASP A 513 -16.47 -14.38 -23.90
N PRO A 514 -17.11 -15.53 -23.59
CA PRO A 514 -16.39 -16.79 -23.39
C PRO A 514 -15.71 -17.33 -24.66
N GLU A 515 -16.07 -16.85 -25.85
CA GLU A 515 -15.41 -17.22 -27.11
C GLU A 515 -14.12 -16.44 -27.36
N GLU A 516 -13.85 -15.39 -26.59
CA GLU A 516 -12.68 -14.52 -26.72
C GLU A 516 -11.57 -14.87 -25.71
N THR A 517 -10.40 -14.25 -25.87
CA THR A 517 -9.28 -14.45 -24.94
C THR A 517 -9.38 -13.44 -23.80
N ASN A 518 -9.90 -13.87 -22.66
CA ASN A 518 -10.09 -12.99 -21.49
C ASN A 518 -8.93 -13.09 -20.51
N VAL A 519 -8.47 -11.93 -20.04
CA VAL A 519 -7.46 -11.75 -19.00
C VAL A 519 -8.03 -10.85 -17.90
N PHE A 520 -8.01 -11.33 -16.66
CA PHE A 520 -8.62 -10.67 -15.51
C PHE A 520 -7.54 -10.16 -14.55
N LEU A 521 -7.40 -8.83 -14.43
CA LEU A 521 -6.32 -8.21 -13.67
C LEU A 521 -6.72 -7.90 -12.22
N GLY A 522 -6.02 -8.56 -11.30
CA GLY A 522 -6.03 -8.31 -9.86
C GLY A 522 -7.25 -8.84 -9.12
N ILE A 523 -7.28 -8.62 -7.81
CA ILE A 523 -8.37 -9.04 -6.91
C ILE A 523 -9.72 -8.48 -7.37
N CYS A 524 -9.73 -7.28 -7.97
CA CYS A 524 -10.95 -6.65 -8.47
C CYS A 524 -11.68 -7.49 -9.53
N GLN A 525 -10.97 -8.39 -10.22
CA GLN A 525 -11.51 -9.27 -11.25
C GLN A 525 -11.47 -10.75 -10.86
N GLN A 526 -11.12 -11.08 -9.61
CA GLN A 526 -10.98 -12.48 -9.13
C GLN A 526 -12.29 -13.29 -9.24
N HIS A 527 -13.44 -12.65 -9.12
CA HIS A 527 -14.75 -13.28 -9.29
C HIS A 527 -15.01 -13.80 -10.73
N GLN A 528 -14.21 -13.36 -11.71
CA GLN A 528 -14.29 -13.78 -13.10
C GLN A 528 -13.23 -14.84 -13.47
N ALA A 529 -12.42 -15.30 -12.50
CA ALA A 529 -11.22 -16.10 -12.77
C ALA A 529 -11.48 -17.42 -13.52
N GLU A 530 -12.69 -17.97 -13.47
CA GLU A 530 -13.06 -19.19 -14.21
C GLU A 530 -13.29 -18.95 -15.71
N GLY A 531 -13.57 -17.70 -16.11
CA GLY A 531 -13.85 -17.33 -17.50
C GLY A 531 -12.62 -16.99 -18.35
N GLY A 532 -11.40 -17.15 -17.82
CA GLY A 532 -10.17 -16.74 -18.51
C GLY A 532 -8.93 -16.76 -17.61
N LYS A 533 -7.86 -16.09 -18.05
CA LYS A 533 -6.60 -16.04 -17.31
C LYS A 533 -6.66 -14.97 -16.21
N HIS A 534 -6.63 -15.37 -14.94
CA HIS A 534 -6.52 -14.43 -13.82
C HIS A 534 -5.08 -14.08 -13.49
N LEU A 535 -4.81 -12.79 -13.29
CA LEU A 535 -3.51 -12.24 -12.90
C LEU A 535 -3.62 -11.68 -11.47
N PRO A 536 -3.25 -12.44 -10.43
CA PRO A 536 -3.56 -12.09 -9.04
C PRO A 536 -2.77 -10.88 -8.51
N GLY A 537 -3.34 -10.24 -7.47
CA GLY A 537 -2.72 -9.15 -6.72
C GLY A 537 -3.55 -7.85 -6.65
N CYS A 538 -3.08 -6.90 -5.83
CA CYS A 538 -3.73 -5.63 -5.56
C CYS A 538 -2.68 -4.54 -5.18
N PRO A 539 -2.06 -3.87 -6.17
CA PRO A 539 -2.08 -4.22 -7.58
C PRO A 539 -1.17 -5.43 -7.89
N PRO A 540 -1.48 -6.22 -8.94
CA PRO A 540 -0.57 -7.26 -9.42
C PRO A 540 0.82 -6.71 -9.68
N HIS A 541 1.85 -7.49 -9.32
CA HIS A 541 3.23 -7.09 -9.58
C HIS A 541 3.48 -7.03 -11.09
N ALA A 542 4.41 -6.16 -11.54
CA ALA A 542 4.73 -6.01 -12.96
C ALA A 542 5.04 -7.36 -13.63
N GLU A 543 5.76 -8.25 -12.94
CA GLU A 543 6.10 -9.56 -13.47
C GLU A 543 4.88 -10.45 -13.69
N VAL A 544 3.90 -10.45 -12.77
CA VAL A 544 2.65 -11.21 -12.93
C VAL A 544 1.92 -10.77 -14.21
N ILE A 545 1.90 -9.46 -14.47
CA ILE A 545 1.32 -8.89 -15.68
C ILE A 545 2.15 -9.25 -16.91
N MET A 546 3.48 -9.15 -16.84
CA MET A 546 4.40 -9.52 -17.91
C MET A 546 4.24 -11.01 -18.29
N LYS A 547 4.35 -11.93 -17.34
CA LYS A 547 4.09 -13.39 -17.51
C LYS A 547 2.74 -13.63 -18.18
N GLY A 548 1.70 -12.99 -17.66
CA GLY A 548 0.34 -13.09 -18.16
C GLY A 548 0.18 -12.67 -19.62
N LEU A 549 0.55 -11.43 -19.95
CA LEU A 549 0.32 -10.86 -21.26
C LEU A 549 1.32 -11.37 -22.31
N TYR A 550 2.58 -11.60 -21.96
CA TYR A 550 3.58 -12.14 -22.90
C TYR A 550 3.33 -13.61 -23.25
N SER A 551 2.58 -14.37 -22.43
CA SER A 551 2.17 -15.73 -22.81
C SER A 551 1.31 -15.79 -24.08
N LEU A 552 0.74 -14.65 -24.50
CA LEU A 552 0.01 -14.51 -25.77
C LEU A 552 0.94 -14.35 -26.98
N TYR A 553 2.25 -14.17 -26.75
CA TYR A 553 3.29 -13.94 -27.75
C TYR A 553 4.41 -14.97 -27.59
N PRO A 554 4.16 -16.28 -27.83
CA PRO A 554 5.13 -17.34 -27.53
C PRO A 554 6.44 -17.25 -28.31
N ASP A 555 6.45 -16.51 -29.41
CA ASP A 555 7.61 -16.24 -30.27
C ASP A 555 8.42 -15.00 -29.87
N VAL A 556 7.94 -14.23 -28.90
CA VAL A 556 8.58 -12.98 -28.48
C VAL A 556 9.30 -13.22 -27.17
N GLN A 557 10.62 -12.99 -27.17
CA GLN A 557 11.36 -13.00 -25.92
C GLN A 557 10.84 -11.89 -25.01
N ARG A 558 10.36 -12.31 -23.83
CA ARG A 558 9.94 -11.40 -22.77
C ARG A 558 11.13 -10.52 -22.35
N PRO A 559 10.97 -9.19 -22.24
CA PRO A 559 11.96 -8.34 -21.62
C PRO A 559 12.31 -8.86 -20.22
N ARG A 560 13.59 -9.02 -19.91
CA ARG A 560 14.02 -9.36 -18.54
C ARG A 560 13.67 -8.18 -17.64
N TYR A 561 12.67 -8.37 -16.78
CA TYR A 561 12.28 -7.40 -15.77
C TYR A 561 13.00 -7.64 -14.43
N ALA A 562 13.31 -8.92 -14.14
CA ALA A 562 13.93 -9.42 -12.93
C ALA A 562 14.93 -10.56 -13.22
N ASP A 563 15.65 -11.00 -12.18
CA ASP A 563 16.26 -12.34 -12.15
C ASP A 563 15.14 -13.39 -11.99
N GLU A 564 14.84 -14.13 -13.06
CA GLU A 564 13.72 -15.08 -13.13
C GLU A 564 13.77 -16.11 -11.99
N HIS A 565 14.96 -16.46 -11.49
CA HIS A 565 15.12 -17.42 -10.40
C HIS A 565 14.61 -16.91 -9.04
N ALA A 566 14.66 -15.59 -8.80
CA ALA A 566 14.27 -15.01 -7.52
C ALA A 566 12.74 -14.94 -7.37
N GLU A 567 12.01 -14.51 -8.41
CA GLU A 567 10.55 -14.42 -8.35
C GLU A 567 9.86 -15.77 -8.39
N ASP A 568 10.33 -16.73 -9.21
CA ASP A 568 9.78 -18.09 -9.22
C ASP A 568 9.92 -18.75 -7.85
N LYS A 569 11.02 -18.47 -7.14
CA LYS A 569 11.22 -18.89 -5.75
C LYS A 569 10.18 -18.25 -4.82
N LEU A 570 9.95 -16.94 -4.93
CA LEU A 570 8.97 -16.24 -4.09
C LEU A 570 7.53 -16.66 -4.39
N GLU A 571 7.21 -16.93 -5.64
CA GLU A 571 5.92 -17.47 -6.05
C GLU A 571 5.69 -18.86 -5.46
N LYS A 572 6.71 -19.73 -5.50
CA LYS A 572 6.66 -21.04 -4.84
C LYS A 572 6.48 -20.92 -3.33
N MET A 573 7.26 -20.07 -2.67
CA MET A 573 7.12 -19.82 -1.23
C MET A 573 5.74 -19.27 -0.85
N LEU A 574 5.18 -18.38 -1.67
CA LEU A 574 3.81 -17.87 -1.48
C LEU A 574 2.78 -19.00 -1.57
N MET A 575 2.93 -19.90 -2.55
CA MET A 575 2.01 -21.04 -2.67
C MET A 575 2.10 -21.97 -1.46
N GLU A 576 3.30 -22.22 -0.92
CA GLU A 576 3.50 -22.98 0.31
C GLU A 576 2.77 -22.31 1.50
N VAL A 577 2.89 -20.99 1.68
CA VAL A 577 2.16 -20.23 2.71
C VAL A 577 0.64 -20.34 2.51
N LEU A 578 0.15 -20.24 1.28
CA LEU A 578 -1.28 -20.34 0.97
C LEU A 578 -1.83 -21.76 1.14
N GLU A 579 -0.99 -22.79 1.07
CA GLU A 579 -1.36 -24.18 1.36
C GLU A 579 -1.39 -24.48 2.85
N GLU A 580 -0.44 -23.96 3.62
CA GLU A 580 -0.41 -24.11 5.10
C GLU A 580 -1.60 -23.41 5.79
N GLU A 581 -2.17 -22.38 5.16
CA GLU A 581 -3.35 -21.71 5.68
C GLU A 581 -4.68 -22.43 5.38
N LYS A 582 -4.74 -23.40 4.47
CA LYS A 582 -5.96 -24.17 4.13
C LYS A 582 -6.27 -25.23 5.17
#